data_AF-A0A0L0JCZ0-F1
#
_entry.id   AF-A0A0L0JCZ0-F1
#
_cell.length_a   1.000
_cell.length_b   1.000
_cell.length_c   1.000
_cell.angle_alpha   90.00
_cell.angle_beta   90.00
_cell.angle_gamma   90.00
#
_symmetry.space_group_name_H-M   'P 1'
#
loop_
_entity.id
_entity.type
_entity.pdbx_description
1 polymer ?
#
loop_
_entity_poly.entity_id
_entity_poly.type
_entity_poly.pdbx_seq_one_letter_code
_entity_poly.pdbx_strand_id
1 'polypeptide(L)'
;MSNDAAPIHRERADRRRNREVIVAAAREAFTRADTAGETVSMNQIARSAGVGVATLYRHFPSRDELALAVYQSKLDEVTARARARTQAQNAHASIRVWVAEFASFMLATRGMMDTLRAAGQSATPFASPASDGVAEVVAAYLADGVADGSMRDNLDAMDVTVAICALLGITGPDDSGARARRLLDLFTDSLAAQAE
;
A
#
# COMPACT_ATOMS: atom_id res chain seq x y z
N MET A 1 15.15 -11.53 -43.52
CA MET A 1 14.48 -10.75 -42.45
C MET A 1 14.27 -11.70 -41.27
N SER A 2 15.27 -11.79 -40.39
CA SER A 2 15.27 -12.72 -39.25
C SER A 2 14.51 -12.14 -38.06
N ASN A 3 13.67 -13.00 -37.49
CA ASN A 3 12.83 -12.78 -36.32
C ASN A 3 13.66 -12.97 -35.03
N ASP A 4 14.37 -11.92 -34.61
CA ASP A 4 15.23 -11.92 -33.41
C ASP A 4 14.55 -11.28 -32.17
N ALA A 5 13.25 -10.95 -32.25
CA ALA A 5 12.52 -10.28 -31.18
C ALA A 5 11.89 -11.23 -30.13
N ALA A 6 11.78 -12.52 -30.44
CA ALA A 6 11.12 -13.52 -29.61
C ALA A 6 11.84 -13.95 -28.31
N PRO A 7 13.19 -14.04 -28.25
CA PRO A 7 13.90 -14.51 -27.05
C PRO A 7 13.87 -13.48 -25.91
N ILE A 8 14.06 -12.20 -26.24
CA ILE A 8 14.15 -11.09 -25.27
C ILE A 8 12.78 -10.85 -24.61
N HIS A 9 11.69 -10.99 -25.35
CA HIS A 9 10.33 -10.79 -24.82
C HIS A 9 9.92 -11.90 -23.84
N ARG A 10 10.31 -13.16 -24.12
CA ARG A 10 10.06 -14.29 -23.21
C ARG A 10 10.88 -14.17 -21.92
N GLU A 11 12.17 -13.84 -22.02
CA GLU A 11 13.01 -13.68 -20.82
C GLU A 11 12.51 -12.55 -19.91
N ARG A 12 12.02 -11.43 -20.48
CA ARG A 12 11.40 -10.34 -19.72
C ARG A 12 10.09 -10.77 -19.06
N ALA A 13 9.25 -11.53 -19.76
CA ALA A 13 7.99 -12.06 -19.22
C ALA A 13 8.24 -13.05 -18.08
N ASP A 14 9.19 -13.95 -18.23
CA ASP A 14 9.56 -14.94 -17.21
C ASP A 14 10.18 -14.26 -15.98
N ARG A 15 11.04 -13.26 -16.20
CA ARG A 15 11.61 -12.43 -15.12
C ARG A 15 10.52 -11.69 -14.35
N ARG A 16 9.53 -11.12 -15.05
CA ARG A 16 8.40 -10.43 -14.41
C ARG A 16 7.53 -11.41 -13.61
N ARG A 17 7.14 -12.54 -14.20
CA ARG A 17 6.35 -13.58 -13.54
C ARG A 17 7.07 -14.11 -12.30
N ASN A 18 8.38 -14.37 -12.38
CA ASN A 18 9.18 -14.82 -11.23
C ASN A 18 9.16 -13.78 -10.10
N ARG A 19 9.30 -12.49 -10.43
CA ARG A 19 9.19 -11.43 -9.43
C ARG A 19 7.81 -11.43 -8.77
N GLU A 20 6.74 -11.54 -9.54
CA GLU A 20 5.36 -11.56 -9.04
C GLU A 20 5.10 -12.74 -8.09
N VAL A 21 5.50 -13.97 -8.45
CA VAL A 21 5.30 -15.14 -7.58
C VAL A 21 6.16 -15.08 -6.31
N ILE A 22 7.37 -14.51 -6.38
CA ILE A 22 8.21 -14.30 -5.19
C ILE A 22 7.53 -13.30 -4.24
N VAL A 23 7.04 -12.17 -4.75
CA VAL A 23 6.36 -11.15 -3.94
C VAL A 23 5.08 -11.70 -3.31
N ALA A 24 4.29 -12.49 -4.06
CA ALA A 24 3.10 -13.14 -3.53
C ALA A 24 3.42 -14.11 -2.38
N ALA A 25 4.43 -14.98 -2.54
CA ALA A 25 4.84 -15.92 -1.50
C ALA A 25 5.41 -15.19 -0.27
N ALA A 26 6.21 -14.14 -0.49
CA ALA A 26 6.76 -13.32 0.58
C ALA A 26 5.66 -12.62 1.38
N ARG A 27 4.63 -12.09 0.69
CA ARG A 27 3.47 -11.44 1.31
C ARG A 27 2.78 -12.36 2.33
N GLU A 28 2.58 -13.63 1.97
CA GLU A 28 2.00 -14.62 2.87
C GLU A 28 2.92 -14.93 4.04
N ALA A 29 4.23 -15.08 3.79
CA ALA A 29 5.21 -15.35 4.82
C ALA A 29 5.31 -14.24 5.87
N PHE A 30 5.37 -12.97 5.43
CA PHE A 30 5.36 -11.82 6.34
C PHE A 30 4.07 -11.74 7.17
N THR A 31 2.93 -11.98 6.54
CA THR A 31 1.63 -11.95 7.25
C THR A 31 1.56 -13.02 8.35
N ARG A 32 2.07 -14.24 8.09
CA ARG A 32 2.15 -15.30 9.11
C ARG A 32 3.14 -14.96 10.23
N ALA A 33 4.32 -14.46 9.86
CA ALA A 33 5.36 -14.08 10.80
C ALA A 33 4.90 -12.99 11.78
N ASP A 34 4.19 -11.96 11.31
CA ASP A 34 3.66 -10.90 12.17
C ASP A 34 2.67 -11.45 13.21
N THR A 35 1.87 -12.46 12.85
CA THR A 35 0.94 -13.11 13.79
C THR A 35 1.62 -14.08 14.77
N ALA A 36 2.77 -14.65 14.41
CA ALA A 36 3.48 -15.67 15.19
C ALA A 36 4.73 -15.14 15.92
N GLY A 37 5.15 -13.90 15.67
CA GLY A 37 6.39 -13.34 16.19
C GLY A 37 7.66 -14.00 15.62
N GLU A 38 7.57 -14.61 14.43
CA GLU A 38 8.66 -15.39 13.82
C GLU A 38 9.49 -14.56 12.82
N THR A 39 10.75 -14.94 12.60
CA THR A 39 11.59 -14.32 11.57
C THR A 39 11.34 -14.97 10.20
N VAL A 40 11.05 -14.16 9.17
CA VAL A 40 10.82 -14.64 7.80
C VAL A 40 12.09 -15.18 7.16
N SER A 41 12.06 -16.43 6.68
CA SER A 41 13.19 -17.08 6.00
C SER A 41 13.11 -16.95 4.46
N MET A 42 14.18 -16.41 3.85
CA MET A 42 14.30 -16.31 2.38
C MET A 42 14.24 -17.69 1.69
N ASN A 43 14.78 -18.73 2.33
CA ASN A 43 14.74 -20.10 1.80
C ASN A 43 13.31 -20.68 1.79
N GLN A 44 12.52 -20.40 2.82
CA GLN A 44 11.12 -20.82 2.86
C GLN A 44 10.29 -20.06 1.83
N ILE A 45 10.55 -18.77 1.61
CA ILE A 45 9.90 -17.99 0.55
C ILE A 45 10.24 -18.57 -0.82
N ALA A 46 11.52 -18.82 -1.14
CA ALA A 46 11.92 -19.39 -2.42
C ALA A 46 11.19 -20.71 -2.71
N ARG A 47 11.13 -21.59 -1.70
CA ARG A 47 10.41 -22.86 -1.78
C ARG A 47 8.91 -22.68 -2.03
N SER A 48 8.28 -21.74 -1.31
CA SER A 48 6.85 -21.45 -1.44
C SER A 48 6.51 -20.82 -2.80
N ALA A 49 7.41 -20.00 -3.34
CA ALA A 49 7.30 -19.39 -4.67
C ALA A 49 7.63 -20.37 -5.82
N GLY A 50 8.11 -21.58 -5.52
CA GLY A 50 8.52 -22.54 -6.54
C GLY A 50 9.77 -22.13 -7.32
N VAL A 51 10.63 -21.26 -6.76
CA VAL A 51 11.86 -20.77 -7.41
C VAL A 51 13.12 -21.23 -6.66
N GLY A 52 14.26 -21.27 -7.36
CA GLY A 52 15.54 -21.48 -6.71
C GLY A 52 15.93 -20.30 -5.82
N VAL A 53 16.63 -20.56 -4.71
CA VAL A 53 17.11 -19.50 -3.80
C VAL A 53 18.02 -18.49 -4.51
N ALA A 54 18.87 -18.95 -5.44
CA ALA A 54 19.71 -18.08 -6.25
C ALA A 54 18.88 -17.16 -7.17
N THR A 55 17.75 -17.66 -7.70
CA THR A 55 16.80 -16.85 -8.47
C THR A 55 16.18 -15.78 -7.59
N LEU A 56 15.76 -16.13 -6.38
CA LEU A 56 15.21 -15.16 -5.43
C LEU A 56 16.22 -14.04 -5.12
N TYR A 57 17.45 -14.38 -4.76
CA TYR A 57 18.49 -13.37 -4.48
C TYR A 57 18.87 -12.53 -5.69
N ARG A 58 18.76 -13.07 -6.92
CA ARG A 58 18.95 -12.27 -8.15
C ARG A 58 17.86 -11.21 -8.34
N HIS A 59 16.64 -11.47 -7.87
CA HIS A 59 15.53 -10.51 -7.94
C HIS A 59 15.47 -9.57 -6.73
N PHE A 60 15.86 -10.08 -5.57
CA PHE A 60 15.82 -9.39 -4.28
C PHE A 60 17.11 -9.72 -3.51
N PRO A 61 18.19 -8.97 -3.78
CA PRO A 61 19.49 -9.15 -3.12
C PRO A 61 19.42 -9.16 -1.59
N SER A 62 18.48 -8.42 -1.01
CA SER A 62 18.27 -8.34 0.43
C SER A 62 16.82 -8.65 0.84
N ARG A 63 16.66 -9.08 2.10
CA ARG A 63 15.34 -9.26 2.72
C ARG A 63 14.56 -7.93 2.73
N ASP A 64 15.26 -6.83 2.92
CA ASP A 64 14.67 -5.50 3.03
C ASP A 64 14.13 -5.02 1.68
N GLU A 65 14.83 -5.28 0.57
CA GLU A 65 14.30 -5.03 -0.78
C GLU A 65 13.06 -5.89 -1.09
N LEU A 66 13.02 -7.14 -0.62
CA LEU A 66 11.84 -7.99 -0.75
C LEU A 66 10.67 -7.45 0.08
N ALA A 67 10.93 -7.04 1.31
CA ALA A 67 9.92 -6.43 2.18
C ALA A 67 9.35 -5.14 1.58
N LEU A 68 10.20 -4.28 1.00
CA LEU A 68 9.76 -3.07 0.29
C LEU A 68 8.88 -3.40 -0.91
N ALA A 69 9.22 -4.42 -1.70
CA ALA A 69 8.40 -4.85 -2.83
C ALA A 69 7.05 -5.44 -2.39
N VAL A 70 7.01 -6.16 -1.26
CA VAL A 70 5.76 -6.62 -0.64
C VAL A 70 4.91 -5.44 -0.18
N TYR A 71 5.52 -4.44 0.45
CA TYR A 71 4.83 -3.20 0.84
C TYR A 71 4.19 -2.50 -0.37
N GLN A 72 4.96 -2.28 -1.43
CA GLN A 72 4.48 -1.65 -2.67
C GLN A 72 3.32 -2.45 -3.29
N SER A 73 3.46 -3.77 -3.41
CA SER A 73 2.40 -4.61 -3.97
C SER A 73 1.11 -4.59 -3.14
N LYS A 74 1.20 -4.52 -1.81
CA LYS A 74 0.01 -4.38 -0.95
C LYS A 74 -0.61 -2.99 -1.09
N LEU A 75 0.20 -1.94 -1.21
CA LEU A 75 -0.31 -0.59 -1.44
C LEU A 75 -1.05 -0.49 -2.77
N ASP A 76 -0.49 -1.04 -3.84
CA ASP A 76 -1.12 -1.10 -5.17
C ASP A 76 -2.49 -1.80 -5.11
N GLU A 77 -2.62 -2.84 -4.29
CA GLU A 77 -3.91 -3.53 -4.08
C GLU A 77 -4.93 -2.65 -3.37
N VAL A 78 -4.52 -1.88 -2.36
CA VAL A 78 -5.38 -0.93 -1.63
C VAL A 78 -5.81 0.23 -2.52
N THR A 79 -4.91 0.78 -3.35
CA THR A 79 -5.22 1.88 -4.26
C THR A 79 -6.07 1.42 -5.45
N ALA A 80 -5.82 0.23 -6.01
CA ALA A 80 -6.61 -0.32 -7.10
C ALA A 80 -8.08 -0.58 -6.70
N ARG A 81 -8.33 -0.98 -5.45
CA ARG A 81 -9.69 -1.19 -4.93
C ARG A 81 -10.49 0.10 -4.79
N ALA A 82 -9.84 1.24 -4.65
CA ALA A 82 -10.52 2.52 -4.53
C ALA A 82 -11.33 2.87 -5.78
N ARG A 83 -10.74 2.65 -6.96
CA ARG A 83 -11.38 2.94 -8.27
C ARG A 83 -12.66 2.13 -8.53
N ALA A 84 -12.85 1.01 -7.84
CA ALA A 84 -14.03 0.15 -8.01
C ALA A 84 -15.23 0.56 -7.13
N ARG A 85 -15.04 1.44 -6.13
CA ARG A 85 -16.04 1.64 -5.05
C ARG A 85 -17.08 2.72 -5.26
N THR A 86 -16.83 3.74 -6.08
CA THR A 86 -17.75 4.87 -6.26
C THR A 86 -19.16 4.43 -6.75
N GLN A 87 -19.33 3.20 -7.26
CA GLN A 87 -20.61 2.73 -7.80
C GLN A 87 -21.62 2.25 -6.74
N ALA A 88 -21.22 2.04 -5.48
CA ALA A 88 -22.07 1.40 -4.47
C ALA A 88 -22.67 2.36 -3.42
N GLN A 89 -22.05 3.51 -3.19
CA GLN A 89 -22.42 4.53 -2.19
C GLN A 89 -22.05 5.92 -2.72
N ASN A 90 -22.46 7.00 -2.04
CA ASN A 90 -21.90 8.32 -2.34
C ASN A 90 -20.39 8.37 -2.05
N ALA A 91 -19.69 9.35 -2.62
CA ALA A 91 -18.24 9.42 -2.56
C ALA A 91 -17.73 9.60 -1.12
N HIS A 92 -18.43 10.39 -0.29
CA HIS A 92 -18.08 10.58 1.13
C HIS A 92 -18.08 9.28 1.92
N ALA A 93 -19.11 8.43 1.78
CA ALA A 93 -19.12 7.13 2.42
C ALA A 93 -18.02 6.21 1.88
N SER A 94 -17.75 6.28 0.58
CA SER A 94 -16.74 5.45 -0.08
C SER A 94 -15.31 5.78 0.37
N ILE A 95 -14.96 7.07 0.51
CA ILE A 95 -13.64 7.49 0.99
C ILE A 95 -13.42 7.08 2.45
N ARG A 96 -14.45 7.11 3.30
CA ARG A 96 -14.35 6.65 4.71
C ARG A 96 -13.96 5.18 4.79
N VAL A 97 -14.62 4.32 4.00
CA VAL A 97 -14.31 2.88 3.94
C VAL A 97 -12.90 2.67 3.42
N TRP A 98 -12.50 3.41 2.37
CA TRP A 98 -11.16 3.27 1.82
C TRP A 98 -10.06 3.76 2.77
N VAL A 99 -10.26 4.88 3.46
CA VAL A 99 -9.32 5.39 4.48
C VAL A 99 -9.17 4.38 5.63
N ALA A 100 -10.25 3.74 6.07
CA ALA A 100 -10.19 2.70 7.09
C ALA A 100 -9.32 1.51 6.65
N GLU A 101 -9.45 1.06 5.39
CA GLU A 101 -8.62 -0.01 4.85
C GLU A 101 -7.15 0.39 4.68
N PHE A 102 -6.91 1.60 4.17
CA PHE A 102 -5.57 2.16 4.07
C PHE A 102 -4.91 2.28 5.45
N ALA A 103 -5.66 2.70 6.47
CA ALA A 103 -5.20 2.74 7.85
C ALA A 103 -4.84 1.34 8.37
N SER A 104 -5.71 0.34 8.15
CA SER A 104 -5.41 -1.05 8.53
C SER A 104 -4.14 -1.57 7.85
N PHE A 105 -3.94 -1.26 6.57
CA PHE A 105 -2.72 -1.59 5.84
C PHE A 105 -1.48 -0.92 6.45
N MET A 106 -1.53 0.39 6.70
CA MET A 106 -0.42 1.16 7.27
C MET A 106 -0.05 0.69 8.68
N LEU A 107 -1.06 0.36 9.50
CA LEU A 107 -0.84 -0.16 10.84
C LEU A 107 -0.24 -1.58 10.81
N ALA A 108 -0.75 -2.45 9.94
CA ALA A 108 -0.24 -3.82 9.80
C ALA A 108 1.20 -3.87 9.25
N THR A 109 1.61 -2.86 8.47
CA THR A 109 2.96 -2.79 7.89
C THR A 109 3.94 -1.94 8.70
N ARG A 110 3.51 -1.33 9.82
CA ARG A 110 4.33 -0.42 10.62
C ARG A 110 5.65 -1.06 11.07
N GLY A 111 5.61 -2.25 11.67
CA GLY A 111 6.83 -2.92 12.15
C GLY A 111 7.82 -3.27 11.02
N MET A 112 7.30 -3.65 9.85
CA MET A 112 8.10 -3.85 8.65
C MET A 112 8.76 -2.53 8.21
N MET A 113 8.01 -1.43 8.17
CA MET A 113 8.53 -0.11 7.78
C MET A 113 9.55 0.44 8.78
N ASP A 114 9.37 0.21 10.07
CA ASP A 114 10.33 0.62 11.10
C ASP A 114 11.64 -0.16 10.96
N THR A 115 11.57 -1.45 10.64
CA THR A 115 12.75 -2.27 10.34
C THR A 115 13.48 -1.75 9.09
N LEU A 116 12.75 -1.41 8.03
CA LEU A 116 13.32 -0.86 6.80
C LEU A 116 14.01 0.50 7.04
N ARG A 117 13.39 1.38 7.84
CA ARG A 117 13.98 2.67 8.24
C ARG A 117 15.25 2.48 9.05
N ALA A 118 15.24 1.56 10.02
CA ALA A 118 16.42 1.24 10.82
C ALA A 118 17.57 0.68 9.97
N ALA A 119 17.25 -0.02 8.87
CA ALA A 119 18.22 -0.52 7.89
C ALA A 119 18.73 0.58 6.92
N GLY A 120 18.34 1.85 7.09
CA GLY A 120 18.77 2.95 6.23
C GLY A 120 18.06 3.01 4.88
N GLN A 121 17.00 2.22 4.68
CA GLN A 121 16.12 2.40 3.52
C GLN A 121 15.23 3.61 3.78
N SER A 122 15.45 4.69 3.03
CA SER A 122 14.59 5.88 3.04
C SER A 122 13.25 5.58 2.38
N ALA A 123 12.41 4.77 3.03
CA ALA A 123 11.00 4.67 2.73
C ALA A 123 10.25 5.68 3.60
N THR A 124 10.45 6.97 3.31
CA THR A 124 9.48 7.97 3.76
C THR A 124 8.21 7.72 2.97
N PRO A 125 7.05 7.50 3.63
CA PRO A 125 5.78 7.29 2.93
C PRO A 125 5.42 8.43 1.96
N PHE A 126 6.06 9.59 2.10
CA PHE A 126 5.81 10.83 1.38
C PHE A 126 6.81 11.19 0.26
N ALA A 127 7.89 10.42 0.06
CA ALA A 127 8.91 10.75 -0.96
C ALA A 127 9.09 9.63 -2.00
N SER A 128 8.11 8.74 -2.14
CA SER A 128 8.16 7.63 -3.09
C SER A 128 6.95 7.70 -4.04
N PRO A 129 7.02 7.15 -5.26
CA PRO A 129 5.88 7.06 -6.18
C PRO A 129 4.61 6.43 -5.57
N ALA A 130 4.76 5.75 -4.43
CA ALA A 130 3.71 5.22 -3.59
C ALA A 130 2.76 6.32 -3.02
N SER A 131 3.28 7.51 -2.68
CA SER A 131 2.44 8.64 -2.26
C SER A 131 1.62 9.22 -3.40
N ASP A 132 2.11 9.13 -4.63
CA ASP A 132 1.42 9.65 -5.82
C ASP A 132 0.13 8.85 -6.07
N GLY A 133 0.19 7.52 -5.95
CA GLY A 133 -0.99 6.66 -6.09
C GLY A 133 -2.06 6.87 -5.02
N VAL A 134 -1.67 7.19 -3.79
CA VAL A 134 -2.60 7.52 -2.69
C VAL A 134 -3.27 8.87 -2.95
N ALA A 135 -2.50 9.88 -3.36
CA ALA A 135 -3.02 11.20 -3.70
C ALA A 135 -3.98 11.17 -4.90
N GLU A 136 -3.67 10.38 -5.94
CA GLU A 136 -4.58 10.16 -7.07
C GLU A 136 -5.93 9.56 -6.64
N VAL A 137 -5.90 8.60 -5.73
CA VAL A 137 -7.13 7.99 -5.19
C VAL A 137 -7.95 9.01 -4.40
N VAL A 138 -7.30 9.78 -3.53
CA VAL A 138 -7.97 10.85 -2.77
C VAL A 138 -8.57 11.88 -3.71
N ALA A 139 -7.83 12.31 -4.74
CA ALA A 139 -8.32 13.26 -5.74
C ALA A 139 -9.56 12.74 -6.47
N ALA A 140 -9.60 11.46 -6.83
CA ALA A 140 -10.77 10.84 -7.46
C ALA A 140 -12.00 10.89 -6.55
N TYR A 141 -11.86 10.52 -5.27
CA TYR A 141 -12.97 10.61 -4.32
C TYR A 141 -13.45 12.04 -4.08
N LEU A 142 -12.53 13.00 -3.99
CA LEU A 142 -12.90 14.41 -3.83
C LEU A 142 -13.68 14.91 -5.05
N ALA A 143 -13.23 14.57 -6.27
CA ALA A 143 -13.92 14.95 -7.50
C ALA A 143 -15.33 14.32 -7.57
N ASP A 144 -15.46 13.03 -7.25
CA ASP A 144 -16.74 12.34 -7.20
C ASP A 144 -17.67 12.95 -6.13
N GLY A 145 -17.11 13.32 -4.98
CA GLY A 145 -17.86 13.90 -3.85
C GLY A 145 -18.34 15.33 -4.07
N VAL A 146 -17.59 16.12 -4.84
CA VAL A 146 -18.06 17.42 -5.32
C VAL A 146 -19.16 17.24 -6.36
N ALA A 147 -19.00 16.27 -7.27
CA ALA A 147 -19.99 16.01 -8.32
C ALA A 147 -21.32 15.47 -7.78
N ASP A 148 -21.31 14.65 -6.72
CA ASP A 148 -22.51 14.10 -6.09
C ASP A 148 -23.03 14.95 -4.90
N GLY A 149 -22.33 16.03 -4.55
CA GLY A 149 -22.68 16.94 -3.46
C GLY A 149 -22.46 16.38 -2.05
N SER A 150 -21.79 15.23 -1.90
CA SER A 150 -21.51 14.64 -0.59
C SER A 150 -20.29 15.23 0.10
N MET A 151 -19.42 15.96 -0.61
CA MET A 151 -18.19 16.55 -0.08
C MET A 151 -18.07 18.04 -0.45
N ARG A 152 -17.38 18.80 0.41
CA ARG A 152 -17.05 20.21 0.16
C ARG A 152 -16.02 20.37 -0.97
N ASP A 153 -16.07 21.48 -1.69
CA ASP A 153 -15.29 21.74 -2.92
C ASP A 153 -13.97 22.48 -2.70
N ASN A 154 -13.66 22.86 -1.47
CA ASN A 154 -12.47 23.63 -1.10
C ASN A 154 -11.32 22.79 -0.54
N LEU A 155 -11.20 21.54 -1.00
CA LEU A 155 -10.20 20.57 -0.52
C LEU A 155 -9.13 20.29 -1.56
N ASP A 156 -7.86 20.39 -1.15
CA ASP A 156 -6.74 19.90 -1.92
C ASP A 156 -6.44 18.42 -1.60
N ALA A 157 -6.25 17.62 -2.65
CA ALA A 157 -6.04 16.18 -2.49
C ALA A 157 -4.72 15.83 -1.80
N MET A 158 -3.67 16.63 -2.01
CA MET A 158 -2.39 16.43 -1.35
C MET A 158 -2.48 16.80 0.13
N ASP A 159 -3.16 17.89 0.48
CA ASP A 159 -3.39 18.26 1.89
C ASP A 159 -4.17 17.17 2.64
N VAL A 160 -5.22 16.63 2.02
CA VAL A 160 -5.99 15.51 2.59
C VAL A 160 -5.13 14.27 2.75
N THR A 161 -4.28 13.95 1.77
CA THR A 161 -3.35 12.82 1.81
C THR A 161 -2.31 12.99 2.93
N VAL A 162 -1.74 14.18 3.07
CA VAL A 162 -0.78 14.53 4.12
C VAL A 162 -1.42 14.41 5.49
N ALA A 163 -2.65 14.90 5.66
CA ALA A 163 -3.39 14.78 6.92
C ALA A 163 -3.64 13.32 7.31
N ILE A 164 -4.12 12.47 6.39
CA ILE A 164 -4.35 11.04 6.64
C ILE A 164 -3.06 10.36 7.14
N CYS A 165 -1.96 10.55 6.41
CA CYS A 165 -0.69 9.93 6.74
C CYS A 165 -0.08 10.49 8.04
N ALA A 166 -0.24 11.78 8.32
CA ALA A 166 0.21 12.40 9.57
C ALA A 166 -0.55 11.82 10.78
N LEU A 167 -1.87 11.69 10.69
CA LEU A 167 -2.70 11.09 11.73
C LEU A 167 -2.33 9.62 12.01
N LEU A 168 -1.95 8.88 10.97
CA LEU A 168 -1.42 7.52 11.09
C LEU A 168 -0.02 7.49 11.74
N GLY A 169 0.81 8.52 11.53
CA GLY A 169 2.16 8.62 12.06
C GLY A 169 2.23 9.06 13.53
N ILE A 170 1.28 9.88 14.00
CA ILE A 170 1.29 10.47 15.36
C ILE A 170 0.94 9.44 16.46
N THR A 171 0.35 8.29 16.10
CA THR A 171 -0.02 7.28 17.09
C THR A 171 1.17 6.40 17.50
N GLY A 172 1.55 6.47 18.77
CA GLY A 172 2.67 5.71 19.33
C GLY A 172 2.48 4.18 19.28
N PRO A 173 3.54 3.41 19.58
CA PRO A 173 3.56 1.95 19.49
C PRO A 173 2.54 1.25 20.40
N ASP A 174 2.12 1.90 21.50
CA ASP A 174 1.15 1.33 22.45
C ASP A 174 -0.31 1.53 22.05
N ASP A 175 -0.59 2.31 21.00
CA ASP A 175 -1.93 2.40 20.43
C ASP A 175 -2.13 1.24 19.45
N SER A 176 -3.13 0.39 19.68
CA SER A 176 -3.59 -0.66 18.77
C SER A 176 -4.21 -0.11 17.45
N GLY A 177 -3.84 1.11 17.08
CA GLY A 177 -4.45 1.92 16.03
C GLY A 177 -5.86 2.40 16.37
N ALA A 178 -6.32 2.26 17.61
CA ALA A 178 -7.67 2.67 18.01
C ALA A 178 -7.80 4.20 18.03
N ARG A 179 -6.77 4.92 18.49
CA ARG A 179 -6.74 6.37 18.41
C ARG A 179 -6.60 6.84 16.97
N ALA A 180 -5.75 6.19 16.18
CA ALA A 180 -5.57 6.53 14.76
C ALA A 180 -6.90 6.44 14.00
N ARG A 181 -7.65 5.34 14.19
CA ARG A 181 -8.97 5.16 13.58
C ARG A 181 -9.96 6.25 13.98
N ARG A 182 -10.10 6.55 15.28
CA ARG A 182 -11.00 7.64 15.73
C ARG A 182 -10.63 9.01 15.15
N LEU A 183 -9.33 9.32 15.05
CA LEU A 183 -8.88 10.58 14.47
C LEU A 183 -9.13 10.65 12.96
N LEU A 184 -8.94 9.54 12.25
CA LEU A 184 -9.26 9.44 10.83
C LEU A 184 -10.77 9.51 10.57
N ASP A 185 -11.59 8.90 11.43
CA ASP A 185 -13.04 9.02 11.36
C ASP A 185 -13.47 10.49 11.52
N LEU A 186 -12.98 11.18 12.55
CA LEU A 186 -13.24 12.61 12.76
C LEU A 186 -12.77 13.46 11.57
N PHE A 187 -11.59 13.17 11.04
CA PHE A 187 -11.04 13.90 9.90
C PHE A 187 -11.85 13.66 8.62
N THR A 188 -12.20 12.41 8.31
CA THR A 188 -12.98 12.07 7.12
C THR A 188 -14.42 12.56 7.20
N ASP A 189 -15.02 12.58 8.40
CA ASP A 189 -16.31 13.22 8.63
C ASP A 189 -16.28 14.72 8.29
N SER A 190 -15.16 15.40 8.57
CA SER A 190 -14.98 16.83 8.24
C SER A 190 -14.95 17.14 6.73
N LEU A 191 -14.81 16.11 5.88
CA LEU A 191 -14.80 16.28 4.42
C LEU A 191 -16.20 16.41 3.81
N ALA A 192 -17.25 16.08 4.59
CA ALA A 192 -18.63 16.16 4.14
C ALA A 192 -19.00 17.58 3.71
N ALA A 193 -20.00 17.69 2.82
CA ALA A 193 -20.61 18.97 2.50
C ALA A 193 -21.12 19.66 3.79
N GLN A 194 -20.96 20.97 3.88
CA GLN A 194 -21.51 21.74 4.99
C GLN A 194 -23.02 21.88 4.81
N ALA A 195 -23.79 21.65 5.87
CA ALA A 195 -25.19 22.04 5.87
C ALA A 195 -25.27 23.58 5.94
N GLU A 196 -25.93 24.19 4.96
CA GLU A 196 -26.34 25.60 5.02
C GLU A 196 -27.41 25.84 6.09
#